data_AF-A0A8J2VKT3-F1
#
_entry.id   AF-A0A8J2VKT3-F1
#
_cell.length_a   1.000
_cell.length_b   1.000
_cell.length_c   1.000
_cell.angle_alpha   90.00
_cell.angle_beta   90.00
_cell.angle_gamma   90.00
#
_symmetry.space_group_name_H-M   'P 1'
#
loop_
_entity.id
_entity.type
_entity.pdbx_description
1 polymer ?
#
loop_
_entity_poly.entity_id
_entity_poly.type
_entity_poly.pdbx_seq_one_letter_code
_entity_poly.pdbx_strand_id
1 'polypeptide(L)'
;MLEDHAKVMTLLQSAGEIIGRKKLQKIIYILQKLNYPFQEKFQFHFYGPYSEELTLKIEELCNLSFVNEVREDKGGYHQYRYQLTHEGEDFLKNYDIHMPELDTYIQSLNEESSRFLELVSTLLYFDNLSEQEVIDKVKIVKQKQNYQDEEIRHGLDYIQQLKRNNLQ
;
A
#
# COMPACT_ATOMS: atom_id res chain seq x y z
N MET A 1 14.37 12.08 -0.37
CA MET A 1 15.72 11.88 -0.98
C MET A 1 15.61 10.88 -2.13
N LEU A 2 16.63 10.75 -3.00
CA LEU A 2 16.63 9.72 -4.06
C LEU A 2 16.55 8.29 -3.49
N GLU A 3 17.11 8.06 -2.30
CA GLU A 3 16.98 6.79 -1.60
C GLU A 3 15.51 6.43 -1.27
N ASP A 4 14.69 7.41 -0.88
CA ASP A 4 13.26 7.16 -0.61
C ASP A 4 12.46 6.89 -1.89
N HIS A 5 12.97 7.31 -3.05
CA HIS A 5 12.42 6.95 -4.36
C HIS A 5 12.79 5.51 -4.69
N ALA A 6 14.06 5.13 -4.48
CA ALA A 6 14.54 3.77 -4.67
C ALA A 6 13.75 2.74 -3.83
N LYS A 7 13.32 3.10 -2.61
CA LYS A 7 12.43 2.26 -1.79
C LYS A 7 11.08 1.95 -2.45
N VAL A 8 10.43 2.96 -3.02
CA VAL A 8 9.16 2.78 -3.74
C VAL A 8 9.36 2.01 -5.05
N MET A 9 10.47 2.25 -5.75
CA MET A 9 10.85 1.50 -6.94
C MET A 9 11.14 0.02 -6.61
N THR A 10 11.81 -0.27 -5.50
CA THR A 10 12.07 -1.64 -5.01
C THR A 10 10.77 -2.39 -4.75
N LEU A 11 9.79 -1.70 -4.15
CA LEU A 11 8.45 -2.24 -3.97
C LEU A 11 7.74 -2.55 -5.30
N LEU A 12 7.84 -1.64 -6.28
CA LEU A 12 7.23 -1.86 -7.60
C LEU A 12 7.92 -2.99 -8.37
N GLN A 13 9.23 -3.15 -8.23
CA GLN A 13 9.99 -4.28 -8.78
C GLN A 13 9.49 -5.60 -8.20
N SER A 14 9.40 -5.67 -6.87
CA SER A 14 8.90 -6.83 -6.11
C SER A 14 7.45 -7.18 -6.49
N ALA A 15 6.61 -6.17 -6.69
CA ALA A 15 5.20 -6.35 -7.04
C ALA A 15 4.98 -6.79 -8.50
N GLY A 16 5.96 -6.53 -9.38
CA GLY A 16 5.81 -6.58 -10.83
C GLY A 16 4.94 -5.44 -11.36
N GLU A 17 3.70 -5.35 -10.86
CA GLU A 17 2.78 -4.26 -11.16
C GLU A 17 1.82 -4.01 -9.99
N ILE A 18 1.38 -2.76 -9.82
CA ILE A 18 0.30 -2.43 -8.89
C ILE A 18 -0.84 -1.74 -9.63
N ILE A 19 -2.01 -2.35 -9.54
CA ILE A 19 -3.22 -1.87 -10.21
C ILE A 19 -4.07 -1.07 -9.22
N GLY A 20 -4.06 0.25 -9.38
CA GLY A 20 -4.90 1.21 -8.69
C GLY A 20 -4.13 2.14 -7.76
N ARG A 21 -4.32 3.46 -7.95
CA ARG A 21 -3.68 4.51 -7.12
C ARG A 21 -3.94 4.34 -5.62
N LYS A 22 -5.20 4.04 -5.28
CA LYS A 22 -5.60 3.81 -3.89
C LYS A 22 -4.94 2.56 -3.32
N LYS A 23 -4.84 1.49 -4.11
CA LYS A 23 -4.20 0.23 -3.72
C LYS A 23 -2.73 0.46 -3.34
N LEU A 24 -1.98 1.16 -4.19
CA LEU A 24 -0.59 1.53 -3.92
C LEU A 24 -0.42 2.27 -2.59
N GLN A 25 -1.28 3.26 -2.32
CA GLN A 25 -1.31 3.99 -1.04
C GLN A 25 -1.54 3.05 0.16
N LYS A 26 -2.44 2.06 0.04
CA LYS A 26 -2.69 1.11 1.13
C LYS A 26 -1.54 0.15 1.34
N ILE A 27 -0.94 -0.38 0.27
CA ILE A 27 0.20 -1.30 0.36
C ILE A 27 1.37 -0.64 1.09
N ILE A 28 1.77 0.56 0.68
CA ILE A 28 2.89 1.28 1.32
C ILE A 28 2.58 1.58 2.79
N TYR A 29 1.35 2.02 3.10
CA TYR A 29 0.94 2.24 4.49
C TYR A 29 1.00 0.97 5.34
N ILE A 30 0.50 -0.16 4.84
CA ILE A 30 0.50 -1.43 5.56
C ILE A 30 1.94 -1.87 5.84
N LEU A 31 2.83 -1.80 4.85
CA LEU A 31 4.25 -2.13 5.03
C LEU A 31 4.93 -1.21 6.03
N GLN A 32 4.62 0.10 6.00
CA GLN A 32 5.11 1.04 7.01
C GLN A 32 4.67 0.64 8.43
N LYS A 33 3.43 0.16 8.59
CA LYS A 33 2.92 -0.38 9.88
C LYS A 33 3.56 -1.73 10.26
N LEU A 34 4.19 -2.40 9.30
CA LEU A 34 5.06 -3.56 9.51
C LEU A 34 6.55 -3.15 9.62
N ASN A 35 6.85 -1.88 9.92
CA ASN A 35 8.21 -1.37 10.12
C ASN A 35 9.13 -1.41 8.89
N TYR A 36 8.59 -1.57 7.68
CA TYR A 36 9.38 -1.32 6.47
C TYR A 36 9.77 0.16 6.39
N PRO A 37 10.94 0.49 5.81
CA PRO A 37 11.59 1.81 5.96
C PRO A 37 10.98 2.93 5.08
N PHE A 38 9.66 2.94 4.95
CA PHE A 38 8.85 3.98 4.32
C PHE A 38 8.66 5.16 5.29
N GLN A 39 8.84 6.39 4.81
CA GLN A 39 8.87 7.61 5.63
C GLN A 39 7.72 8.56 5.32
N GLU A 40 6.88 8.19 4.37
CA GLU A 40 5.71 8.92 3.93
C GLU A 40 4.79 9.21 5.11
N LYS A 41 4.38 10.47 5.25
CA LYS A 41 3.38 10.85 6.26
C LYS A 41 2.00 10.53 5.73
N PHE A 42 1.26 9.73 6.50
CA PHE A 42 -0.13 9.39 6.20
C PHE A 42 -1.10 10.11 7.13
N GLN A 43 -2.19 10.59 6.56
CA GLN A 43 -3.33 11.13 7.28
C GLN A 43 -4.59 10.35 6.92
N PHE A 44 -5.58 10.33 7.81
CA PHE A 44 -6.84 9.65 7.51
C PHE A 44 -7.72 10.48 6.59
N HIS A 45 -8.07 9.92 5.43
CA HIS A 45 -9.02 10.51 4.49
C HIS A 45 -10.20 9.55 4.23
N PHE A 46 -11.11 9.96 3.35
CA PHE A 46 -12.33 9.21 3.03
C PHE A 46 -12.06 7.74 2.63
N TYR A 47 -11.04 7.48 1.80
CA TYR A 47 -10.65 6.12 1.40
C TYR A 47 -9.61 5.50 2.34
N GLY A 48 -9.45 6.01 3.56
CA GLY A 48 -8.49 5.54 4.56
C GLY A 48 -7.18 6.33 4.52
N PRO A 49 -6.08 5.78 5.07
CA PRO A 49 -4.78 6.45 5.14
C PRO A 49 -4.27 6.88 3.78
N TYR A 50 -3.90 8.15 3.62
CA TYR A 50 -3.38 8.69 2.36
C TYR A 50 -2.18 9.59 2.63
N SER A 51 -1.19 9.51 1.76
CA SER A 51 -0.01 10.36 1.76
C SER A 51 0.08 11.15 0.45
N GLU A 52 0.02 12.48 0.55
CA GLU A 52 0.30 13.37 -0.57
C GLU A 52 1.77 13.28 -1.00
N GLU A 53 2.68 13.11 -0.04
CA GLU A 53 4.12 12.90 -0.29
C GLU A 53 4.35 11.67 -1.19
N LEU A 54 3.60 10.58 -0.97
CA LEU A 54 3.66 9.40 -1.83
C LEU A 54 3.15 9.68 -3.24
N THR A 55 2.04 10.42 -3.38
CA THR A 55 1.50 10.77 -4.69
C THR A 55 2.50 11.58 -5.50
N LEU A 56 3.08 12.63 -4.92
CA LEU A 56 4.10 13.46 -5.56
C LEU A 56 5.33 12.63 -5.94
N LYS A 57 5.78 11.73 -5.08
CA LYS A 57 6.89 10.83 -5.37
C LYS A 57 6.63 9.92 -6.57
N ILE A 58 5.44 9.34 -6.68
CA ILE A 58 5.06 8.52 -7.84
C ILE A 58 5.01 9.38 -9.11
N GLU A 59 4.48 10.59 -9.03
CA GLU A 59 4.48 11.53 -10.16
C GLU A 59 5.91 11.90 -10.60
N GLU A 60 6.82 12.15 -9.66
CA GLU A 60 8.24 12.39 -9.93
C GLU A 60 8.90 11.18 -10.61
N LEU A 61 8.66 9.96 -10.12
CA LEU A 61 9.17 8.73 -10.73
C LEU A 61 8.64 8.51 -12.16
N CYS A 62 7.37 8.84 -12.42
CA CYS A 62 6.79 8.81 -13.76
C CYS A 62 7.44 9.85 -14.68
N ASN A 63 7.63 11.08 -14.20
CA ASN A 63 8.27 12.15 -14.96
C ASN A 63 9.73 11.83 -15.32
N LEU A 64 10.43 11.10 -14.44
CA LEU A 64 11.79 10.61 -14.67
C LEU A 64 11.85 9.34 -15.53
N SER A 65 10.70 8.83 -16.00
CA SER A 65 10.58 7.58 -16.77
C SER A 65 11.10 6.34 -16.02
N PHE A 66 11.16 6.38 -14.69
CA PHE A 66 11.53 5.25 -13.84
C PHE A 66 10.34 4.35 -13.51
N VAL A 67 9.14 4.91 -13.53
CA VAL A 67 7.88 4.18 -13.35
C VAL A 67 6.98 4.49 -14.53
N ASN A 68 6.36 3.47 -15.09
CA ASN A 68 5.32 3.63 -16.11
C ASN A 68 3.95 3.68 -15.43
N GLU A 69 3.17 4.74 -15.70
CA GLU A 69 1.76 4.81 -15.34
C GLU A 69 0.91 4.61 -16.60
N VAL A 70 0.18 3.51 -16.66
CA VAL A 70 -0.79 3.26 -17.73
C VAL A 70 -2.20 3.55 -17.22
N ARG A 71 -2.89 4.47 -17.88
CA ARG A 71 -4.32 4.73 -17.67
C ARG A 71 -5.15 3.85 -18.60
N GLU A 72 -5.81 2.86 -18.03
CA GLU A 72 -6.73 1.98 -18.74
C GLU A 72 -8.18 2.49 -18.61
N ASP A 73 -8.91 2.50 -19.73
CA ASP A 73 -10.36 2.74 -19.73
C ASP A 73 -11.10 1.41 -19.52
N LYS A 74 -11.93 1.34 -18.48
CA LYS A 74 -12.78 0.18 -18.16
C LYS A 74 -14.26 0.49 -18.41
N GLY A 75 -14.57 1.28 -19.44
CA GLY A 75 -15.95 1.47 -19.94
C GLY A 75 -16.88 2.19 -18.96
N GLY A 76 -16.32 3.01 -18.07
CA GLY A 76 -17.08 3.72 -17.03
C GLY A 76 -16.24 4.23 -15.86
N TYR A 77 -14.99 3.78 -15.75
CA TYR A 77 -13.99 4.34 -14.83
C TYR A 77 -12.58 4.17 -15.41
N HIS A 78 -11.63 4.92 -14.85
CA HIS A 78 -10.21 4.79 -15.17
C HIS A 78 -9.49 3.97 -14.12
N GLN A 79 -8.68 3.04 -14.58
CA GLN A 79 -7.77 2.25 -13.74
C GLN A 79 -6.33 2.64 -14.08
N TYR A 80 -5.52 2.82 -13.05
CA TYR A 80 -4.10 3.17 -13.22
C TYR A 80 -3.27 1.95 -12.85
N ARG A 81 -2.28 1.62 -13.69
CA ARG A 81 -1.32 0.55 -13.47
C ARG A 81 0.07 1.16 -13.34
N TYR A 82 0.78 0.78 -12.29
CA TYR A 82 2.15 1.21 -12.04
C TYR A 82 3.08 0.02 -12.19
N GLN A 83 4.14 0.19 -12.98
CA GLN A 83 5.17 -0.81 -13.18
C GLN A 83 6.53 -0.12 -13.29
N LEU A 84 7.58 -0.77 -12.77
CA LEU A 84 8.93 -0.27 -12.91
C LEU A 84 9.38 -0.38 -14.39
N THR A 85 10.07 0.64 -14.92
CA THR A 85 10.64 0.59 -16.26
C THR A 85 12.02 -0.05 -16.26
N HIS A 86 12.56 -0.36 -17.44
CA HIS A 86 13.94 -0.84 -17.58
C HIS A 86 14.94 0.21 -17.05
N GLU A 87 14.71 1.50 -17.32
CA GLU A 87 15.50 2.61 -16.80
C GLU A 87 15.43 2.68 -15.27
N GLY A 88 14.26 2.41 -14.69
CA GLY A 88 14.08 2.30 -13.24
C GLY A 88 14.83 1.11 -12.63
N GLU A 89 14.80 -0.05 -13.29
CA GLU A 89 15.58 -1.23 -12.87
C GLU A 89 17.09 -0.97 -12.92
N ASP A 90 17.58 -0.32 -13.98
CA ASP A 90 18.98 0.06 -14.11
C ASP A 90 19.40 1.09 -13.06
N PHE A 91 18.52 2.06 -12.76
CA PHE A 91 18.76 3.03 -11.70
C PHE A 91 18.89 2.36 -10.32
N LEU A 92 18.01 1.40 -10.01
CA LEU A 92 18.02 0.67 -8.73
C LEU A 92 19.33 -0.07 -8.46
N LYS A 93 20.04 -0.54 -9.50
CA LYS A 93 21.35 -1.22 -9.34
C LYS A 93 22.40 -0.36 -8.64
N ASN A 94 22.20 0.95 -8.57
CA ASN A 94 23.10 1.89 -7.89
C ASN A 94 22.76 2.09 -6.39
N TYR A 95 21.70 1.46 -5.89
CA TYR A 95 21.24 1.56 -4.50
C TYR A 95 21.27 0.19 -3.84
N ASP A 96 21.76 0.15 -2.61
CA ASP A 96 21.68 -1.03 -1.75
C ASP A 96 20.48 -0.86 -0.80
N ILE A 97 19.29 -1.21 -1.29
CA ILE A 97 18.04 -1.10 -0.52
C ILE A 97 17.78 -2.42 0.19
N HIS A 98 17.97 -2.43 1.51
CA HIS A 98 17.69 -3.59 2.33
C HIS A 98 16.22 -3.59 2.81
N MET A 99 15.41 -4.44 2.20
CA MET A 99 14.03 -4.75 2.62
C MET A 99 13.82 -6.27 2.59
N PRO A 100 14.32 -6.99 3.62
CA PRO A 100 14.25 -8.45 3.64
C PRO A 100 12.79 -8.91 3.60
N GLU A 101 12.54 -10.01 2.91
CA GLU A 101 11.21 -10.66 2.79
C GLU A 101 10.10 -9.81 2.13
N LEU A 102 10.45 -8.65 1.56
CA LEU A 102 9.49 -7.76 0.91
C LEU A 102 8.60 -8.50 -0.10
N ASP A 103 9.19 -9.39 -0.91
CA ASP A 103 8.49 -10.18 -1.92
C ASP A 103 7.32 -10.97 -1.35
N THR A 104 7.50 -11.60 -0.18
CA THR A 104 6.45 -12.39 0.47
C THR A 104 5.27 -11.51 0.88
N TYR A 105 5.55 -10.34 1.45
CA TYR A 105 4.52 -9.37 1.84
C TYR A 105 3.81 -8.76 0.65
N ILE A 106 4.59 -8.34 -0.35
CA ILE A 106 4.07 -7.69 -1.54
C ILE A 106 3.20 -8.64 -2.34
N GLN A 107 3.58 -9.91 -2.50
CA GLN A 107 2.73 -10.91 -3.17
C GLN A 107 1.39 -11.04 -2.45
N SER A 108 1.40 -11.25 -1.12
CA SER A 108 0.17 -11.36 -0.35
C SER A 108 -0.71 -10.10 -0.45
N LEU A 109 -0.13 -8.91 -0.30
CA LEU A 109 -0.87 -7.65 -0.36
C LEU A 109 -1.38 -7.35 -1.78
N ASN A 110 -0.62 -7.71 -2.82
CA ASN A 110 -0.97 -7.38 -4.18
C ASN A 110 -1.97 -8.36 -4.81
N GLU A 111 -2.19 -9.52 -4.22
CA GLU A 111 -3.32 -10.40 -4.57
C GLU A 111 -4.66 -9.87 -4.04
N GLU A 112 -4.63 -9.08 -2.96
CA GLU A 112 -5.84 -8.59 -2.31
C GLU A 112 -6.58 -7.50 -3.09
N SER A 113 -7.89 -7.44 -2.86
CA SER A 113 -8.75 -6.43 -3.47
C SER A 113 -8.49 -5.03 -2.88
N SER A 114 -8.70 -3.98 -3.68
CA SER A 114 -8.58 -2.59 -3.19
C SER A 114 -9.53 -2.30 -2.01
N ARG A 115 -10.72 -2.92 -1.99
CA ARG A 115 -11.68 -2.77 -0.90
C ARG A 115 -11.18 -3.44 0.38
N PHE A 116 -10.61 -4.64 0.28
CA PHE A 116 -10.06 -5.32 1.45
C PHE A 116 -8.85 -4.58 2.02
N LEU A 117 -7.93 -4.11 1.18
CA LEU A 117 -6.80 -3.31 1.66
C LEU A 117 -7.23 -1.96 2.25
N GLU A 118 -8.33 -1.37 1.77
CA GLU A 118 -8.94 -0.21 2.41
C GLU A 118 -9.42 -0.53 3.84
N LEU A 119 -10.02 -1.70 4.06
CA LEU A 119 -10.38 -2.17 5.41
C LEU A 119 -9.14 -2.37 6.29
N VAL A 120 -8.18 -3.17 5.83
CA VAL A 120 -6.96 -3.54 6.57
C VAL A 120 -6.16 -2.29 6.99
N SER A 121 -5.93 -1.38 6.05
CA SER A 121 -5.24 -0.11 6.36
C SER A 121 -6.05 0.80 7.31
N THR A 122 -7.38 0.76 7.26
CA THR A 122 -8.23 1.51 8.20
C THR A 122 -8.13 0.93 9.61
N LEU A 123 -8.15 -0.41 9.76
CA LEU A 123 -7.92 -1.10 11.02
C LEU A 123 -6.56 -0.73 11.61
N LEU A 124 -5.50 -0.80 10.80
CA LEU A 124 -4.13 -0.45 11.19
C LEU A 124 -3.94 1.03 11.53
N TYR A 125 -4.78 1.94 11.01
CA TYR A 125 -4.70 3.36 11.34
C TYR A 125 -5.19 3.69 12.75
N PHE A 126 -6.14 2.91 13.25
CA PHE A 126 -6.68 3.09 14.59
C PHE A 126 -6.15 2.06 15.60
N ASP A 127 -5.06 1.35 15.27
CA ASP A 127 -4.52 0.26 16.10
C ASP A 127 -3.94 0.69 17.45
N ASN A 128 -3.98 1.99 17.75
CA ASN A 128 -3.71 2.55 19.08
C ASN A 128 -4.93 2.47 20.03
N LEU A 129 -6.11 2.09 19.53
CA LEU A 129 -7.32 1.86 20.30
C LEU A 129 -7.49 0.38 20.65
N SER A 130 -8.42 0.05 21.55
CA SER A 130 -8.81 -1.35 21.76
C SER A 130 -9.50 -1.92 20.52
N GLU A 131 -9.45 -3.25 20.34
CA GLU A 131 -10.04 -3.92 19.17
C GLU A 131 -11.52 -3.53 18.96
N GLN A 132 -12.32 -3.51 20.02
CA GLN A 132 -13.74 -3.14 19.93
C GLN A 132 -13.91 -1.69 19.46
N GLU A 133 -13.11 -0.75 20.00
CA GLU A 133 -13.15 0.64 19.57
C GLU A 133 -12.72 0.80 18.11
N VAL A 134 -11.75 0.02 17.65
CA VAL A 134 -11.34 -0.02 16.23
C VAL A 134 -12.49 -0.49 15.35
N ILE A 135 -13.16 -1.59 15.72
CA ILE A 135 -14.31 -2.14 14.98
C ILE A 135 -15.42 -1.08 14.87
N ASP A 136 -15.77 -0.44 15.99
CA ASP A 136 -16.79 0.61 16.02
C ASP A 136 -16.38 1.81 15.16
N LYS A 137 -15.10 2.20 15.21
CA LYS A 137 -14.55 3.27 14.38
C LYS A 137 -14.66 2.95 12.90
N VAL A 138 -14.30 1.73 12.48
CA VAL A 138 -14.44 1.27 11.09
C VAL A 138 -15.88 1.36 10.63
N LYS A 139 -16.84 0.85 11.42
CA LYS A 139 -18.27 0.90 11.07
C LYS A 139 -18.77 2.33 10.87
N ILE A 140 -18.27 3.28 11.66
CA ILE A 140 -18.61 4.70 11.54
C ILE A 140 -17.95 5.32 10.30
N VAL A 141 -16.63 5.24 10.17
CA VAL A 141 -15.90 5.97 9.12
C VAL A 141 -16.01 5.32 7.74
N LYS A 142 -16.41 4.04 7.67
CA LYS A 142 -16.61 3.24 6.46
C LYS A 142 -18.04 2.76 6.28
N GLN A 143 -19.01 3.51 6.81
CA GLN A 143 -20.43 3.18 6.72
C GLN A 143 -20.89 2.87 5.28
N LYS A 144 -20.37 3.60 4.28
CA LYS A 144 -20.72 3.40 2.86
C LYS A 144 -20.19 2.10 2.27
N GLN A 145 -19.04 1.61 2.74
CA GLN A 145 -18.47 0.33 2.33
C GLN A 145 -19.20 -0.86 2.97
N ASN A 146 -19.97 -0.59 4.04
CA ASN A 146 -20.84 -1.54 4.72
C ASN A 146 -20.13 -2.87 5.03
N TYR A 147 -18.94 -2.76 5.63
CA TYR A 147 -18.13 -3.93 6.01
C TYR A 147 -18.92 -4.80 6.99
N GLN A 148 -19.04 -6.09 6.67
CA GLN A 148 -19.67 -7.06 7.56
C GLN A 148 -18.71 -7.46 8.69
N ASP A 149 -19.25 -7.93 9.80
CA ASP A 149 -18.45 -8.35 10.96
C ASP A 149 -17.45 -9.46 10.61
N GLU A 150 -17.83 -10.37 9.70
CA GLU A 150 -16.94 -11.40 9.16
C GLU A 150 -15.77 -10.82 8.37
N GLU A 151 -15.99 -9.77 7.57
CA GLU A 151 -14.93 -9.11 6.82
C GLU A 151 -13.95 -8.39 7.75
N ILE A 152 -14.48 -7.76 8.81
CA ILE A 152 -13.66 -7.06 9.82
C ILE A 152 -12.80 -8.06 10.58
N ARG A 153 -13.37 -9.18 11.03
CA ARG A 153 -12.62 -10.27 11.68
C ARG A 153 -11.55 -10.83 10.76
N HIS A 154 -11.89 -11.09 9.50
CA HIS A 154 -10.91 -11.55 8.50
C HIS A 154 -9.76 -10.52 8.34
N GLY A 155 -10.06 -9.23 8.30
CA GLY A 155 -9.04 -8.18 8.26
C GLY A 155 -8.13 -8.15 9.50
N LEU A 156 -8.68 -8.38 10.70
CA LEU A 156 -7.91 -8.49 11.94
C LEU A 156 -7.00 -9.72 11.93
N ASP A 157 -7.52 -10.88 11.54
CA ASP A 157 -6.74 -12.13 11.43
C ASP A 157 -5.60 -11.98 10.41
N TYR A 158 -5.88 -11.36 9.26
CA TYR A 158 -4.89 -11.06 8.25
C TYR A 158 -3.77 -10.15 8.78
N ILE A 159 -4.10 -9.12 9.56
CA ILE A 159 -3.09 -8.26 10.22
C ILE A 159 -2.20 -9.07 11.17
N GLN A 160 -2.78 -9.97 11.96
CA GLN A 160 -2.00 -10.83 12.87
C GLN A 160 -1.07 -11.76 12.10
N GLN A 161 -1.53 -12.33 10.98
CA GLN A 161 -0.70 -13.15 10.09
C GLN A 161 0.49 -12.35 9.55
N LEU A 162 0.25 -11.14 9.02
CA LEU A 162 1.31 -10.27 8.51
C LEU A 162 2.34 -9.93 9.59
N LYS A 163 1.88 -9.58 10.81
CA LYS A 163 2.76 -9.26 11.94
C LYS A 163 3.58 -10.47 12.42
N ARG A 164 2.99 -11.66 12.41
CA ARG A 164 3.67 -12.90 12.82
C ARG A 164 4.81 -13.25 11.87
N ASN A 165 4.58 -13.09 10.56
CA ASN A 165 5.63 -13.32 9.56
C ASN A 165 6.80 -12.35 9.73
N ASN A 166 6.58 -11.16 10.32
CA ASN A 166 7.58 -10.08 10.39
C ASN A 166 8.52 -10.23 11.60
N LEU A 167 8.18 -11.15 12.50
CA LEU A 167 8.95 -11.47 13.70
C LEU A 167 9.82 -12.72 13.50
N GLN A 168 9.81 -13.30 12.30
CA GLN A 168 10.66 -14.44 11.92
C GLN A 168 11.92 -13.93 11.21
#